data_AF-A0A968XV14-F1
#
_entry.id   AF-A0A968XV14-F1
#
_cell.length_a   1.000
_cell.length_b   1.000
_cell.length_c   1.000
_cell.angle_alpha   90.00
_cell.angle_beta   90.00
_cell.angle_gamma   90.00
#
_symmetry.space_group_name_H-M   'P 1'
#
loop_
_entity.id
_entity.type
_entity.pdbx_description
1 polymer ?
#
loop_
_entity_poly.entity_id
_entity_poly.type
_entity_poly.pdbx_seq_one_letter_code
_entity_poly.pdbx_strand_id
1 'polypeptide(L)'
;MLQRDQFELLSAYLDGEVTAAERRQVEELLSHDEKSQQLYARLLHLRDGFQGLPLTASQPVDDTVAQVMSRLEQHRPARRAWILGGGAIAAAAVAAMTGLFGPSPVGQFAQRPVPGSPTTIDPVFRPDESGIA
;
A
#
# COMPACT_ATOMS: atom_id res chain seq x y z
N MET A 1 42.34 12.42 21.16
CA MET A 1 41.05 12.30 21.87
C MET A 1 40.55 13.65 22.41
N LEU A 2 41.43 14.58 22.82
CA LEU A 2 41.04 15.89 23.41
C LEU A 2 40.11 16.83 22.61
N GLN A 3 40.15 16.84 21.27
CA GLN A 3 39.34 17.80 20.49
C GLN A 3 37.83 17.50 20.56
N ARG A 4 37.45 16.23 20.75
CA ARG A 4 36.04 15.83 20.87
C ARG A 4 35.45 16.30 22.19
N ASP A 5 36.23 16.18 23.26
CA ASP A 5 35.83 16.60 24.60
C ASP A 5 35.63 18.13 24.68
N GLN A 6 36.48 18.91 23.99
CA GLN A 6 36.31 20.37 23.88
C GLN A 6 35.05 20.75 23.11
N PHE A 7 34.79 20.08 21.98
CA PHE A 7 33.58 20.29 21.20
C PHE A 7 32.33 19.96 22.02
N GLU A 8 32.31 18.82 22.71
CA GLU A 8 31.21 18.37 23.55
C GLU A 8 30.92 19.39 24.65
N LEU A 9 31.95 19.83 25.38
CA LEU A 9 31.84 20.84 26.43
C LEU A 9 31.30 22.18 25.92
N LEU A 10 31.77 22.64 24.75
CA LEU A 10 31.30 23.88 24.12
C LEU A 10 29.85 23.76 23.60
N SER A 11 29.47 22.60 23.06
CA SER A 11 28.10 22.33 22.61
C SER A 11 27.12 22.27 23.78
N ALA A 12 27.46 21.54 24.84
CA ALA A 12 26.68 21.49 26.07
C ALA A 12 26.56 22.89 26.71
N TYR A 13 27.62 23.71 26.65
CA TYR A 13 27.57 25.09 27.16
C TYR A 13 26.55 25.95 26.40
N LEU A 14 26.51 25.83 25.07
CA LEU A 14 25.58 26.56 24.22
C LEU A 14 24.12 26.14 24.43
N ASP A 15 23.90 24.86 24.73
CA ASP A 15 22.57 24.31 25.00
C ASP A 15 22.14 24.50 26.46
N GLY A 16 23.07 24.87 27.35
CA GLY A 16 22.80 25.11 28.78
C GLY A 16 22.92 23.88 29.67
N GLU A 17 23.40 22.76 29.13
CA GLU A 17 23.52 21.45 29.79
C GLU A 17 24.82 21.27 30.60
N VAL A 18 25.62 22.33 30.75
CA VAL A 18 26.85 22.30 31.57
C VAL A 18 26.57 22.57 33.04
N THR A 19 27.33 21.91 33.91
CA THR A 19 27.35 22.21 35.34
C THR A 19 28.02 23.57 35.63
N ALA A 20 27.83 24.11 36.84
CA ALA A 20 28.43 25.38 37.24
C ALA A 20 29.98 25.36 37.23
N ALA A 21 30.59 24.20 37.48
CA ALA A 21 32.05 24.05 37.43
C ALA A 21 32.55 24.07 35.98
N GLU A 22 31.90 23.31 35.09
CA GLU A 22 32.20 23.26 33.66
C GLU A 22 31.96 24.61 32.98
N ARG A 23 30.94 25.36 33.40
CA ARG A 23 30.68 26.72 32.91
C ARG A 23 31.89 27.65 33.11
N ARG A 24 32.48 27.63 34.31
CA ARG A 24 33.69 28.42 34.61
C ARG A 24 34.88 27.96 33.79
N GLN A 25 35.03 26.64 33.59
CA GLN A 25 36.08 26.07 32.76
C GLN A 25 35.94 26.52 31.29
N VAL A 26 34.72 26.57 30.75
CA VAL A 26 34.47 27.07 29.40
C VAL A 26 34.75 28.56 29.29
N GLU A 27 34.36 29.36 30.29
CA GLU A 27 34.65 30.80 30.32
C GLU A 27 36.16 31.07 30.34
N GLU A 28 36.91 30.34 31.16
CA GLU A 28 38.37 30.42 31.21
C GLU A 28 39.01 29.98 29.88
N LEU A 29 38.53 28.87 29.31
CA LEU A 29 38.98 28.37 28.01
C LEU A 29 38.75 29.40 26.89
N LEU A 30 37.55 29.99 26.85
CA LEU A 30 37.20 31.02 25.86
C LEU A 30 38.04 32.30 26.02
N SER A 31 38.53 32.60 27.23
CA SER A 31 39.40 33.77 27.43
C SER A 31 40.85 33.57 26.99
N HIS A 32 41.35 32.34 26.92
CA HIS A 32 42.76 32.05 26.65
C HIS A 32 43.03 31.29 25.33
N ASP A 33 42.05 30.60 24.76
CA ASP A 33 42.25 29.77 23.56
C ASP A 33 41.46 30.26 22.34
N GLU A 34 42.21 30.79 21.36
CA GLU A 34 41.66 31.26 20.09
C GLU A 34 40.95 30.15 19.30
N LYS A 35 41.39 28.89 19.41
CA LYS A 35 40.75 27.78 18.69
C LYS A 35 39.36 27.49 19.26
N SER A 36 39.24 27.52 20.59
CA SER A 36 37.97 27.37 21.28
C SER A 36 37.01 28.52 20.96
N GLN A 37 37.50 29.76 20.87
CA GLN A 37 36.70 30.91 20.42
C GLN A 37 36.19 30.73 18.99
N GLN A 38 37.04 30.29 18.06
CA GLN A 38 36.64 30.04 16.67
C GLN A 38 35.60 28.92 16.58
N LEU A 39 35.76 27.85 17.36
CA LEU A 39 34.79 26.76 17.41
C LEU A 39 33.44 27.23 17.96
N TYR A 40 33.46 28.02 19.04
CA TYR A 40 32.28 28.65 19.62
C TYR A 40 31.55 29.54 18.62
N ALA A 41 32.26 30.43 17.92
CA ALA A 41 31.69 31.28 16.89
C ALA A 41 31.08 30.47 15.74
N ARG A 42 31.73 29.38 15.31
CA ARG A 42 31.20 28.48 14.29
C ARG A 42 29.90 27.80 14.71
N LEU A 43 29.81 27.34 15.96
CA LEU A 43 28.60 26.76 16.51
C LEU A 43 27.46 27.79 16.61
N LEU A 44 27.78 29.03 17.00
CA LEU A 44 26.83 30.12 17.03
C LEU A 44 26.26 30.44 15.64
N HIS A 45 27.12 30.57 14.63
CA HIS A 45 26.70 30.77 13.24
C HIS A 45 25.79 29.64 12.72
N LEU A 46 26.09 28.40 13.09
CA LEU A 46 25.26 27.25 12.71
C LEU A 46 23.87 27.33 13.36
N ARG A 47 23.79 27.68 14.64
CA ARG A 47 22.51 27.88 15.35
C ARG A 47 21.69 29.01 14.72
N ASP A 48 22.31 30.14 14.43
CA ASP A 48 21.64 31.28 13.80
C ASP A 48 21.15 30.91 12.39
N GLY A 49 21.93 30.12 11.65
CA GLY A 49 21.53 29.57 10.35
C GLY A 49 20.25 28.73 10.42
N PHE A 50 20.07 27.94 11.49
CA PHE A 50 18.83 27.18 11.70
C PHE A 50 17.64 28.07 12.08
N GLN A 51 17.86 29.12 12.87
CA GLN A 51 16.80 30.07 13.23
C GLN A 51 16.33 30.90 12.03
N GLY A 52 17.24 31.21 11.10
CA GLY A 52 16.96 31.95 9.87
C GLY A 52 16.34 31.11 8.75
N LEU A 53 16.14 29.80 8.95
CA LEU A 53 15.48 28.98 7.93
C LEU A 53 14.05 29.47 7.72
N PRO A 54 13.63 29.69 6.46
CA PRO A 54 12.26 30.07 6.17
C PRO A 54 11.35 28.93 6.60
N LEU A 55 10.66 29.13 7.72
CA LEU A 55 9.58 28.26 8.11
C LEU A 55 8.45 28.50 7.12
N THR A 56 7.99 27.43 6.46
CA THR A 56 6.76 27.48 5.69
C THR A 56 5.67 28.06 6.59
N ALA A 57 4.91 29.02 6.06
CA ALA A 57 3.85 29.67 6.80
C ALA A 57 2.99 28.64 7.55
N SER A 58 2.73 28.90 8.83
CA SER A 58 1.95 28.02 9.68
C SER A 58 0.57 27.83 9.06
N GLN A 59 0.32 26.64 8.51
CA GLN A 59 -1.02 26.21 8.14
C GLN A 59 -1.80 25.90 9.42
N PRO A 60 -3.11 26.15 9.44
CA PRO A 60 -3.94 25.74 10.56
C PRO A 60 -3.83 24.23 10.75
N VAL A 61 -3.77 23.82 12.03
CA VAL A 61 -3.55 22.42 12.41
C VAL A 61 -4.63 21.52 11.82
N ASP A 62 -5.88 21.98 11.82
CA ASP A 62 -7.02 21.23 11.29
C ASP A 62 -6.87 20.90 9.81
N ASP A 63 -6.41 21.86 8.98
CA ASP A 63 -6.18 21.62 7.54
C ASP A 63 -5.04 20.62 7.32
N THR A 64 -4.00 20.71 8.14
CA THR A 64 -2.86 19.78 8.08
C THR A 64 -3.31 18.36 8.44
N VAL A 65 -4.10 18.22 9.51
CA VAL A 65 -4.66 16.94 9.95
C VAL A 65 -5.57 16.37 8.87
N ALA A 66 -6.48 17.18 8.33
CA ALA A 66 -7.38 16.77 7.27
C ALA A 66 -6.61 16.30 6.03
N GLN A 67 -5.56 17.02 5.62
CA GLN A 67 -4.75 16.66 4.45
C GLN A 67 -3.93 15.38 4.67
N VAL A 68 -3.39 15.15 5.86
CA VAL A 68 -2.68 13.90 6.19
C VAL A 68 -3.65 12.72 6.17
N MET A 69 -4.83 12.88 6.79
CA MET A 69 -5.86 11.84 6.82
C MET A 69 -6.37 11.52 5.41
N SER A 70 -6.63 12.55 4.59
CA SER A 70 -7.08 12.36 3.21
C SER A 70 -6.04 11.62 2.35
N ARG A 71 -4.75 11.92 2.54
CA ARG A 71 -3.66 11.19 1.84
C ARG A 71 -3.60 9.73 2.29
N LEU A 72 -3.77 9.45 3.58
CA LEU A 72 -3.78 8.08 4.10
C LEU A 72 -4.97 7.28 3.53
N GLU A 73 -6.12 7.91 3.40
CA GLU A 73 -7.34 7.31 2.87
C GLU A 73 -7.27 7.06 1.37
N GLN A 74 -6.66 7.96 0.58
CA GLN A 74 -6.54 7.82 -0.87
C GLN A 74 -5.78 6.55 -1.32
N HIS A 75 -4.86 6.04 -0.51
CA HIS A 75 -4.11 4.82 -0.85
C HIS A 75 -4.85 3.51 -0.52
N ARG A 76 -5.94 3.57 0.25
CA ARG A 76 -6.72 2.39 0.66
C ARG A 76 -7.65 1.82 -0.42
N PRO A 77 -8.45 2.60 -1.16
CA PRO A 77 -9.40 2.06 -2.13
C PRO A 77 -8.70 1.44 -3.33
N ALA A 78 -7.60 2.03 -3.81
CA ALA A 78 -6.83 1.47 -4.92
C ALA A 78 -6.26 0.09 -4.57
N ARG A 79 -5.63 -0.07 -3.40
CA ARG A 79 -5.14 -1.38 -2.93
C ARG A 79 -6.28 -2.40 -2.78
N ARG A 80 -7.43 -2.00 -2.23
CA ARG A 80 -8.60 -2.88 -2.11
C ARG A 80 -9.14 -3.31 -3.47
N ALA A 81 -9.27 -2.40 -4.42
CA ALA A 81 -9.75 -2.70 -5.77
C ALA A 81 -8.81 -3.66 -6.51
N TRP A 82 -7.49 -3.46 -6.39
CA TRP A 82 -6.50 -4.38 -6.96
C TRP A 82 -6.51 -5.77 -6.30
N ILE A 83 -6.66 -5.85 -4.98
CA ILE A 83 -6.75 -7.12 -4.25
C ILE A 83 -8.06 -7.85 -4.56
N LEU A 84 -9.19 -7.15 -4.63
CA LEU A 84 -10.49 -7.75 -4.97
C LEU A 84 -10.53 -8.19 -6.44
N GLY A 85 -10.05 -7.37 -7.37
CA GLY A 85 -9.98 -7.70 -8.79
C GLY A 85 -9.01 -8.85 -9.06
N GLY A 86 -7.79 -8.79 -8.52
CA GLY A 86 -6.80 -9.87 -8.67
C GLY A 86 -7.18 -11.15 -7.93
N GLY A 87 -7.77 -11.01 -6.73
CA GLY A 87 -8.25 -12.13 -5.92
C GLY A 87 -9.41 -12.89 -6.56
N ALA A 88 -10.38 -12.19 -7.16
CA ALA A 88 -11.47 -12.83 -7.89
C ALA A 88 -10.98 -13.62 -9.11
N ILE A 89 -10.04 -13.08 -9.87
CA ILE A 89 -9.44 -13.76 -11.03
C ILE A 89 -8.65 -15.00 -10.59
N ALA A 90 -7.83 -14.88 -9.55
CA ALA A 90 -7.06 -16.02 -9.03
C ALA A 90 -7.97 -17.13 -8.47
N ALA A 91 -9.01 -16.75 -7.70
CA ALA A 91 -9.99 -17.71 -7.18
C ALA A 91 -10.75 -18.42 -8.31
N ALA A 92 -11.14 -17.70 -9.37
CA ALA A 92 -11.80 -18.28 -10.54
C ALA A 92 -10.88 -19.28 -11.28
N ALA A 93 -9.60 -18.95 -11.47
CA ALA A 93 -8.63 -19.85 -12.09
C ALA A 93 -8.43 -21.13 -11.27
N VAL A 94 -8.27 -21.01 -9.94
CA VAL A 94 -8.14 -22.16 -9.04
C VAL A 94 -9.42 -23.02 -9.06
N ALA A 95 -10.60 -22.42 -9.03
CA ALA A 95 -11.88 -23.14 -9.10
C ALA A 95 -12.04 -23.90 -10.43
N ALA A 96 -11.61 -23.31 -11.55
CA ALA A 96 -11.62 -23.97 -12.85
C ALA A 96 -10.62 -25.14 -12.91
N MET A 97 -9.41 -24.98 -12.37
CA MET A 97 -8.39 -26.04 -12.35
C MET A 97 -8.75 -27.19 -11.41
N THR A 98 -9.43 -26.91 -10.30
CA THR A 98 -9.82 -27.92 -9.29
C THR A 98 -11.16 -28.59 -9.59
N GLY A 99 -11.87 -28.15 -10.63
CA GLY A 99 -13.16 -28.73 -11.00
C GLY A 99 -14.24 -28.54 -9.95
N LEU A 100 -14.11 -27.53 -9.07
CA LEU A 100 -15.07 -27.26 -7.99
C LEU A 100 -16.46 -26.86 -8.51
N PHE A 101 -16.56 -26.59 -9.82
CA PHE A 101 -17.80 -26.52 -10.59
C PHE A 101 -17.77 -27.60 -11.70
N GLY A 102 -17.90 -28.87 -11.31
CA GLY A 102 -18.02 -30.03 -12.21
C GLY A 102 -19.44 -30.23 -12.76
N PRO A 103 -19.62 -31.02 -13.84
CA PRO A 103 -20.70 -30.88 -14.82
C PRO A 103 -22.08 -31.33 -14.31
N SER A 104 -23.11 -30.64 -14.79
CA SER A 104 -24.54 -30.95 -14.60
C SER A 104 -24.88 -32.43 -14.89
N PRO A 105 -25.78 -33.07 -14.11
CA PRO A 105 -26.03 -34.50 -14.20
C PRO A 105 -26.71 -34.87 -15.52
N VAL A 106 -26.18 -35.90 -16.16
CA VAL A 106 -26.66 -36.49 -17.41
C VAL A 106 -28.10 -36.98 -17.22
N GLY A 107 -29.03 -36.44 -17.99
CA GLY A 107 -30.44 -36.84 -17.97
C GLY A 107 -30.61 -38.28 -18.46
N GLN A 108 -30.93 -39.19 -17.55
CA GLN A 108 -31.26 -40.57 -17.87
C GLN A 108 -32.73 -40.64 -18.30
N PHE A 109 -32.98 -40.76 -19.61
CA PHE A 109 -34.32 -41.01 -20.13
C PHE A 109 -34.76 -42.43 -19.81
N ALA A 110 -35.86 -42.56 -19.06
CA ALA A 110 -36.52 -43.83 -18.82
C ALA A 110 -37.13 -44.36 -20.13
N GLN A 111 -36.63 -45.49 -20.61
CA GLN A 111 -37.27 -46.22 -21.72
C GLN A 111 -38.51 -46.94 -21.18
N ARG A 112 -39.67 -46.49 -21.64
CA ARG A 112 -40.95 -47.10 -21.33
C ARG A 112 -41.11 -48.36 -22.20
N PRO A 113 -41.37 -49.55 -21.62
CA PRO A 113 -41.78 -50.69 -22.41
C PRO A 113 -43.15 -50.40 -23.02
N VAL A 114 -43.35 -50.68 -24.32
CA VAL A 114 -44.66 -50.63 -24.96
C VAL A 114 -45.26 -52.05 -24.94
N PRO A 115 -46.30 -52.31 -24.14
CA PRO A 115 -47.06 -53.55 -24.22
C PRO A 115 -48.24 -53.39 -25.19
N GLY A 116 -48.40 -54.40 -26.06
CA GLY A 116 -49.57 -54.82 -26.88
C GLY A 116 -50.69 -53.80 -27.18
N SER A 117 -51.15 -53.64 -28.42
CA SER A 117 -51.81 -54.61 -29.32
C SER A 117 -52.61 -53.76 -30.35
N PRO A 118 -53.41 -54.32 -31.27
CA PRO A 118 -53.15 -55.32 -32.29
C PRO A 118 -53.39 -54.77 -33.71
N THR A 119 -52.94 -55.55 -34.69
CA THR A 119 -53.34 -55.60 -36.09
C THR A 119 -54.73 -55.02 -36.42
N THR A 120 -54.80 -54.08 -37.36
CA THR A 120 -55.93 -53.94 -38.27
C THR A 120 -55.37 -53.57 -39.63
N ILE A 121 -55.48 -54.54 -40.54
CA ILE A 121 -55.00 -54.54 -41.90
C ILE A 121 -56.02 -53.81 -42.79
N ASP A 122 -55.45 -53.18 -43.84
CA ASP A 122 -56.07 -52.83 -45.12
C ASP A 122 -56.89 -51.53 -45.24
N PRO A 123 -57.00 -51.00 -46.48
CA PRO A 123 -55.90 -50.50 -47.32
C PRO A 123 -56.31 -49.11 -47.87
N VAL A 124 -55.69 -48.61 -48.94
CA VAL A 124 -56.30 -47.81 -50.04
C VAL A 124 -55.42 -46.63 -50.50
N PHE A 125 -54.98 -46.80 -51.75
CA PHE A 125 -54.84 -45.82 -52.84
C PHE A 125 -53.47 -45.16 -53.13
N ARG A 126 -53.03 -45.48 -54.35
CA ARG A 126 -51.87 -45.03 -55.14
C ARG A 126 -52.21 -43.71 -55.86
N PRO A 127 -51.24 -42.81 -56.02
CA PRO A 127 -50.89 -42.31 -57.37
C PRO A 127 -49.35 -42.31 -57.50
N ASP A 128 -48.74 -43.09 -58.40
CA ASP A 128 -48.61 -42.90 -59.85
C ASP A 128 -47.91 -41.61 -60.31
N GLU A 129 -46.83 -41.85 -61.07
CA GLU A 129 -46.17 -41.03 -62.09
C GLU A 129 -45.53 -39.68 -61.69
N SER A 130 -44.33 -39.32 -62.13
CA SER A 130 -43.58 -39.73 -63.33
C SER A 130 -42.12 -39.31 -63.20
N GLY A 131 -41.20 -40.17 -63.65
CA GLY A 131 -39.84 -39.77 -63.97
C GLY A 131 -39.51 -40.13 -65.42
N ILE A 132 -38.46 -39.44 -65.90
CA ILE A 132 -37.50 -39.85 -66.93
C ILE A 132 -37.85 -39.49 -68.38
N ALA A 133 -36.90 -38.76 -68.99
CA ALA A 133 -36.51 -38.84 -70.39
C ALA A 133 -35.24 -39.70 -70.48
#